data_AF-A0A8T4X7X1-F1
#
_entry.id   AF-A0A8T4X7X1-F1
#
_cell.length_a   1.000
_cell.length_b   1.000
_cell.length_c   1.000
_cell.angle_alpha   90.00
_cell.angle_beta   90.00
_cell.angle_gamma   90.00
#
_symmetry.space_group_name_H-M   'P 1'
#
loop_
_entity.id
_entity.type
_entity.pdbx_description
1 polymer ?
#
loop_
_entity_poly.entity_id
_entity_poly.type
_entity_poly.pdbx_seq_one_letter_code
_entity_poly.pdbx_strand_id
1 'polypeptide(L)'
;MNLLLLVLLGLCVCVYVEPSFAQTSKLSVVFEDDVAPSYDVGLSDGKFVISQDYSWVKDETSRFNLVSYSIDGDEPVKIARSARGTFNLELPNDSSQIVFSAITQYALTVTGTSSFSFLPSSPTQDNWFDDGTLVSINVSKITEIEKNKVRQEITGWSLDKSEFWNIESDDSPSFTTPPVLMNEYHLVDFFSSTTYKLNVISDIGATVGSGWYKQGVTVPIGVDAGGDGLVLNTLSGWDGDVEYDGNTAQVFIDGPVTVSAKLEKNYSLLIGVIVVPLLIGGFVVAKKFKRTPVPVEKPVEKIVERIIERPVEKPEPVYSDKYDEELSSYLSEQIKVKLDEMHASKIISDSKYSKIKDL
;
A
#
# COMPACT_ATOMS: atom_id res chain seq x y z
N MET A 1 20.29 19.43 53.18
CA MET A 1 20.15 20.49 52.17
C MET A 1 19.94 19.79 50.83
N ASN A 2 18.68 19.58 50.46
CA ASN A 2 18.22 19.34 49.10
C ASN A 2 16.73 19.62 49.10
N LEU A 3 16.37 20.68 48.37
CA LEU A 3 15.08 21.31 48.31
C LEU A 3 14.24 20.53 47.27
N LEU A 4 13.21 19.82 47.72
CA LEU A 4 12.23 19.21 46.82
C LEU A 4 11.19 20.29 46.48
N LEU A 5 11.18 20.70 45.22
CA LEU A 5 10.27 21.68 44.66
C LEU A 5 8.89 21.04 44.46
N LEU A 6 7.96 21.28 45.40
CA LEU A 6 6.56 20.91 45.26
C LEU A 6 5.89 21.93 44.33
N VAL A 7 5.60 21.55 43.09
CA VAL A 7 4.82 22.38 42.17
C VAL A 7 3.34 22.22 42.51
N LEU A 8 2.84 23.10 43.40
CA LEU A 8 1.41 23.30 43.58
C LEU A 8 0.88 24.08 42.37
N LEU A 9 0.20 23.40 41.45
CA LEU A 9 -0.61 24.06 40.43
C LEU A 9 -1.91 24.55 41.09
N GLY A 10 -1.91 25.83 41.43
CA GLY A 10 -2.99 26.49 42.16
C GLY A 10 -4.26 26.67 41.32
N LEU A 11 -5.40 26.36 41.94
CA LEU A 11 -6.68 26.97 41.61
C LEU A 11 -6.51 28.50 41.67
N CYS A 12 -6.74 29.20 40.57
CA CYS A 12 -6.78 30.66 40.52
C CYS A 12 -8.24 31.10 40.50
N VAL A 13 -8.77 31.50 41.66
CA VAL A 13 -10.07 32.17 41.77
C VAL A 13 -9.80 33.65 42.02
N CYS A 14 -10.06 34.51 41.03
CA CYS A 14 -10.03 35.96 41.21
C CYS A 14 -11.43 36.44 41.61
N VAL A 15 -11.56 37.02 42.81
CA VAL A 15 -12.80 37.67 43.29
C VAL A 15 -12.54 39.17 43.38
N TYR A 16 -13.35 39.98 42.69
CA TYR A 16 -13.34 41.45 42.79
C TYR A 16 -14.60 41.86 43.59
N VAL A 17 -14.44 42.62 44.69
CA VAL A 17 -15.56 43.03 45.56
C VAL A 17 -15.51 44.54 45.80
N GLU A 18 -16.58 45.26 45.48
CA GLU A 18 -16.86 46.62 45.98
C GLU A 18 -17.74 46.54 47.25
N PRO A 19 -17.64 47.49 48.19
CA PRO A 19 -18.32 47.37 49.48
C PRO A 19 -19.74 47.95 49.42
N SER A 20 -20.75 47.10 49.54
CA SER A 20 -22.10 47.51 49.97
C SER A 20 -22.59 46.56 51.07
N PHE A 21 -23.15 47.14 52.14
CA PHE A 21 -23.75 46.42 53.25
C PHE A 21 -25.07 45.78 52.79
N ALA A 22 -25.05 44.49 52.48
CA ALA A 22 -26.23 43.66 52.27
C ALA A 22 -26.05 42.35 53.06
N GLN A 23 -27.17 41.78 53.53
CA GLN A 23 -27.20 40.51 54.23
C GLN A 23 -26.68 39.42 53.29
N THR A 24 -25.42 39.03 53.41
CA THR A 24 -24.78 38.09 52.49
C THR A 24 -25.35 36.70 52.71
N SER A 25 -26.25 36.26 51.81
CA SER A 25 -26.55 34.84 51.67
C SER A 25 -25.26 34.11 51.31
N LYS A 26 -25.07 32.91 51.85
CA LYS A 26 -23.91 32.07 51.56
C LYS A 26 -24.36 30.92 50.68
N LEU A 27 -23.61 30.67 49.61
CA LEU A 27 -23.72 29.48 48.79
C LEU A 27 -22.62 28.50 49.22
N SER A 28 -23.01 27.28 49.58
CA SER A 28 -22.06 26.20 49.85
C SER A 28 -21.81 25.39 48.58
N VAL A 29 -20.55 25.29 48.15
CA VAL A 29 -20.12 24.47 47.03
C VAL A 29 -19.49 23.20 47.58
N VAL A 30 -20.07 22.05 47.21
CA VAL A 30 -19.67 20.73 47.69
C VAL A 30 -19.36 19.83 46.51
N PHE A 31 -18.48 18.86 46.71
CA PHE A 31 -18.16 17.82 45.75
C PHE A 31 -18.55 16.47 46.33
N GLU A 32 -19.30 15.68 45.57
CA GLU A 32 -19.67 14.31 45.93
C GLU A 32 -18.40 13.46 46.13
N ASP A 33 -18.43 12.50 47.06
CA ASP A 33 -17.31 11.60 47.38
C ASP A 33 -15.98 12.31 47.73
N ASP A 34 -16.03 13.56 48.19
CA ASP A 34 -14.88 14.38 48.57
C ASP A 34 -13.81 14.48 47.46
N VAL A 35 -14.23 14.47 46.18
CA VAL A 35 -13.32 14.56 45.02
C VAL A 35 -12.62 15.93 44.89
N ALA A 36 -13.06 16.93 45.65
CA ALA A 36 -12.39 18.20 45.87
C ALA A 36 -12.86 18.86 47.20
N PRO A 37 -12.08 19.78 47.78
CA PRO A 37 -12.48 20.47 49.01
C PRO A 37 -13.71 21.37 48.80
N SER A 38 -14.68 21.26 49.70
CA SER A 38 -15.84 22.17 49.75
C SER A 38 -15.45 23.59 50.16
N TYR A 39 -16.19 24.58 49.68
CA TYR A 39 -15.98 25.99 50.02
C TYR A 39 -17.28 26.79 49.99
N ASP A 40 -17.31 27.92 50.70
CA ASP A 40 -18.44 28.84 50.71
C ASP A 40 -18.15 30.07 49.86
N VAL A 41 -19.17 30.57 49.16
CA VAL A 41 -19.12 31.84 48.45
C VAL A 41 -20.16 32.80 49.01
N GLY A 42 -19.75 34.03 49.30
CA GLY A 42 -20.68 35.10 49.65
C GLY A 42 -21.43 35.56 48.41
N LEU A 43 -22.76 35.52 48.47
CA LEU A 43 -23.63 36.06 47.43
C LEU A 43 -23.87 37.55 47.70
N SER A 44 -23.68 38.36 46.66
CA SER A 44 -24.08 39.77 46.61
C SER A 44 -25.27 39.91 45.66
N ASP A 45 -26.08 40.95 45.82
CA ASP A 45 -27.23 41.20 44.95
C ASP A 45 -26.83 41.18 43.46
N GLY A 46 -27.39 40.24 42.69
CA GLY A 46 -27.12 40.10 41.25
C GLY A 46 -27.05 38.65 40.78
N LYS A 47 -26.89 38.47 39.47
CA LYS A 47 -26.73 37.16 38.83
C LYS A 47 -25.35 36.59 39.19
N PHE A 48 -25.32 35.42 39.81
CA PHE A 48 -24.08 34.80 40.30
C PHE A 48 -23.64 33.65 39.38
N VAL A 49 -22.34 33.59 39.07
CA VAL A 49 -21.75 32.55 38.21
C VAL A 49 -20.73 31.75 39.01
N ILE A 50 -20.92 30.44 39.10
CA ILE A 50 -19.90 29.49 39.54
C ILE A 50 -19.10 29.02 38.33
N SER A 51 -17.79 28.98 38.49
CA SER A 51 -16.85 28.41 37.52
C SER A 51 -16.19 27.17 38.14
N GLN A 52 -16.22 26.05 37.42
CA GLN A 52 -15.60 24.79 37.81
C GLN A 52 -14.88 24.18 36.60
N ASP A 53 -13.65 23.73 36.76
CA ASP A 53 -12.95 23.06 35.66
C ASP A 53 -13.60 21.71 35.33
N TYR A 54 -13.68 21.40 34.04
CA TYR A 54 -14.23 20.13 33.58
C TYR A 54 -13.41 18.92 34.04
N SER A 55 -12.09 19.09 34.18
CA SER A 55 -11.19 18.03 34.65
C SER A 55 -10.14 18.61 35.59
N TRP A 56 -9.79 17.87 36.63
CA TRP A 56 -8.70 18.21 37.55
C TRP A 56 -7.91 16.97 37.96
N VAL A 57 -6.65 17.18 38.30
CA VAL A 57 -5.71 16.10 38.64
C VAL A 57 -6.13 15.46 39.97
N LYS A 58 -6.19 14.13 40.00
CA LYS A 58 -6.35 13.35 41.23
C LYS A 58 -4.98 12.90 41.74
N ASP A 59 -4.16 12.33 40.85
CA ASP A 59 -2.77 11.95 41.09
C ASP A 59 -1.95 11.95 39.77
N GLU A 60 -0.74 11.39 39.78
CA GLU A 60 0.15 11.36 38.61
C GLU A 60 -0.42 10.59 37.40
N THR A 61 -1.38 9.69 37.63
CA THR A 61 -1.90 8.73 36.66
C THR A 61 -3.41 8.81 36.44
N SER A 62 -4.11 9.57 37.28
CA SER A 62 -5.57 9.65 37.26
C SER A 62 -6.06 11.10 37.38
N ARG A 63 -7.25 11.36 36.85
CA ARG A 63 -7.94 12.65 36.93
C ARG A 63 -9.38 12.47 37.34
N PHE A 64 -10.01 13.51 37.86
CA PHE A 64 -11.45 13.60 37.94
C PHE A 64 -11.99 14.33 36.71
N ASN A 65 -13.20 13.95 36.28
CA ASN A 65 -13.92 14.66 35.24
C ASN A 65 -15.37 14.90 35.65
N LEU A 66 -15.81 16.15 35.51
CA LEU A 66 -17.12 16.63 35.93
C LEU A 66 -18.24 15.97 35.09
N VAL A 67 -19.26 15.41 35.76
CA VAL A 67 -20.35 14.69 35.09
C VAL A 67 -21.73 15.30 35.30
N SER A 68 -21.97 15.91 36.46
CA SER A 68 -23.26 16.52 36.78
C SER A 68 -23.13 17.52 37.93
N TYR A 69 -24.21 18.28 38.15
CA TYR A 69 -24.40 19.11 39.33
C TYR A 69 -25.84 18.99 39.83
N SER A 70 -26.07 19.24 41.12
CA SER A 70 -27.40 19.49 41.68
C SER A 70 -27.40 20.79 42.47
N ILE A 71 -28.55 21.46 42.51
CA ILE A 71 -28.76 22.70 43.26
C ILE A 71 -29.78 22.40 44.35
N ASP A 72 -29.47 22.76 45.59
CA ASP A 72 -30.38 22.66 46.74
C ASP A 72 -31.03 21.27 46.95
N GLY A 73 -30.35 20.20 46.53
CA GLY A 73 -30.83 18.82 46.63
C GLY A 73 -31.77 18.35 45.51
N ASP A 74 -31.94 19.15 44.46
CA ASP A 74 -32.69 18.77 43.26
C ASP A 74 -32.04 17.60 42.49
N GLU A 75 -32.81 17.04 41.55
CA GLU A 75 -32.33 15.99 40.63
C GLU A 75 -31.04 16.43 39.89
N PRO A 76 -29.98 15.59 39.85
CA PRO A 76 -28.73 15.93 39.18
C PRO A 76 -28.90 16.23 37.69
N VAL A 77 -28.40 17.40 37.27
CA VAL A 77 -28.35 17.82 35.87
C VAL A 77 -27.03 17.37 35.26
N LYS A 78 -27.12 16.57 34.20
CA LYS A 78 -25.95 16.07 33.47
C LYS A 78 -25.24 17.18 32.69
N ILE A 79 -23.92 17.13 32.72
CA ILE A 79 -23.04 18.06 32.01
C ILE A 79 -22.44 17.37 30.78
N ALA A 80 -22.37 18.10 29.66
CA ALA A 80 -21.58 17.66 28.50
C ALA A 80 -20.09 17.66 28.86
N ARG A 81 -19.45 16.49 28.74
CA ARG A 81 -18.10 16.27 29.27
C ARG A 81 -17.02 16.82 28.34
N SER A 82 -15.96 17.33 28.95
CA SER A 82 -14.80 17.88 28.23
C SER A 82 -13.51 17.52 28.95
N ALA A 83 -12.44 17.27 28.21
CA ALA A 83 -11.11 17.02 28.77
C ALA A 83 -10.51 18.27 29.44
N ARG A 84 -10.92 19.47 29.02
CA ARG A 84 -10.32 20.75 29.41
C ARG A 84 -11.35 21.87 29.45
N GLY A 85 -10.92 23.01 30.01
CA GLY A 85 -11.71 24.22 30.11
C GLY A 85 -12.58 24.25 31.36
N THR A 86 -13.44 25.26 31.43
CA THR A 86 -14.20 25.60 32.63
C THR A 86 -15.69 25.58 32.31
N PHE A 87 -16.43 24.80 33.09
CA PHE A 87 -17.86 24.82 33.17
C PHE A 87 -18.30 26.06 33.95
N ASN A 88 -19.21 26.84 33.37
CA ASN A 88 -19.78 28.02 34.02
C ASN A 88 -21.27 27.80 34.21
N LEU A 89 -21.75 28.03 35.43
CA LEU A 89 -23.14 27.87 35.80
C LEU A 89 -23.67 29.15 36.43
N GLU A 90 -24.73 29.68 35.83
CA GLU A 90 -25.51 30.77 36.40
C GLU A 90 -26.49 30.20 37.43
N LEU A 91 -26.44 30.73 38.65
CA LEU A 91 -27.26 30.27 39.76
C LEU A 91 -28.41 31.24 40.07
N PRO A 92 -29.57 30.72 40.53
CA PRO A 92 -30.59 31.52 41.18
C PRO A 92 -30.03 32.31 42.38
N ASN A 93 -30.55 33.51 42.61
CA ASN A 93 -30.07 34.39 43.68
C ASN A 93 -30.37 33.85 45.10
N ASP A 94 -31.30 32.89 45.20
CA ASP A 94 -31.76 32.25 46.42
C ASP A 94 -31.12 30.86 46.66
N SER A 95 -30.22 30.42 45.79
CA SER A 95 -29.54 29.13 45.95
C SER A 95 -28.67 29.08 47.21
N SER A 96 -28.74 27.97 47.93
CA SER A 96 -28.04 27.76 49.20
C SER A 96 -26.91 26.75 49.09
N GLN A 97 -27.04 25.76 48.20
CA GLN A 97 -26.05 24.71 47.99
C GLN A 97 -25.98 24.31 46.51
N ILE A 98 -24.76 24.02 46.07
CA ILE A 98 -24.49 23.31 44.83
C ILE A 98 -23.60 22.10 45.13
N VAL A 99 -23.95 20.95 44.57
CA VAL A 99 -23.15 19.72 44.65
C VAL A 99 -22.69 19.36 43.26
N PHE A 100 -21.37 19.28 43.06
CA PHE A 100 -20.76 18.76 41.84
C PHE A 100 -20.45 17.28 41.99
N SER A 101 -20.74 16.50 40.95
CA SER A 101 -20.38 15.09 40.86
C SER A 101 -19.34 14.89 39.76
N ALA A 102 -18.34 14.07 40.03
CA ALA A 102 -17.25 13.78 39.10
C ALA A 102 -16.88 12.31 39.15
N ILE A 103 -16.35 11.79 38.04
CA ILE A 103 -15.88 10.42 37.93
C ILE A 103 -14.35 10.38 37.82
N THR A 104 -13.71 9.37 38.43
CA THR A 104 -12.29 9.11 38.20
C THR A 104 -12.10 8.63 36.76
N GLN A 105 -11.07 9.12 36.10
CA GLN A 105 -10.62 8.67 34.78
C GLN A 105 -9.15 8.28 34.80
N TYR A 106 -8.80 7.28 33.99
CA TYR A 106 -7.43 6.83 33.76
C TYR A 106 -7.06 6.98 32.29
N ALA A 107 -5.78 7.24 32.04
CA ALA A 107 -5.26 7.35 30.68
C ALA A 107 -4.93 5.96 30.11
N LEU A 108 -5.31 5.74 28.85
CA LEU A 108 -4.87 4.63 28.03
C LEU A 108 -3.92 5.18 26.96
N THR A 109 -2.65 4.84 27.04
CA THR A 109 -1.65 5.26 26.07
C THR A 109 -1.46 4.19 25.01
N VAL A 110 -1.37 4.59 23.74
CA VAL A 110 -1.07 3.69 22.63
C VAL A 110 0.24 4.09 21.96
N THR A 111 1.15 3.13 21.78
CA THR A 111 2.42 3.31 21.06
C THR A 111 2.60 2.24 19.98
N GLY A 112 3.61 2.42 19.12
CA GLY A 112 3.93 1.47 18.05
C GLY A 112 3.07 1.58 16.79
N THR A 113 2.01 2.40 16.83
CA THR A 113 1.16 2.74 15.69
C THR A 113 0.58 4.14 15.85
N SER A 114 0.35 4.83 14.73
CA SER A 114 -0.33 6.13 14.68
C SER A 114 -1.76 6.03 14.13
N SER A 115 -2.15 4.88 13.59
CA SER A 115 -3.46 4.63 13.00
C SER A 115 -4.26 3.68 13.88
N PHE A 116 -5.01 4.25 14.81
CA PHE A 116 -5.85 3.51 15.74
C PHE A 116 -7.10 4.30 16.15
N SER A 117 -8.07 3.59 16.72
CA SER A 117 -9.23 4.17 17.39
C SER A 117 -9.60 3.36 18.64
N PHE A 118 -10.26 4.02 19.59
CA PHE A 118 -10.74 3.39 20.82
C PHE A 118 -12.21 2.95 20.68
N LEU A 119 -12.54 1.80 21.25
CA LEU A 119 -13.86 1.21 21.26
C LEU A 119 -14.25 0.85 22.71
N PRO A 120 -15.16 1.60 23.36
CA PRO A 120 -15.79 2.82 22.89
C PRO A 120 -14.81 4.01 22.83
N SER A 121 -15.22 5.09 22.15
CA SER A 121 -14.51 6.38 22.26
C SER A 121 -14.60 6.94 23.68
N SER A 122 -13.58 7.70 24.09
CA SER A 122 -13.59 8.40 25.37
C SER A 122 -14.76 9.39 25.47
N PRO A 123 -15.40 9.53 26.66
CA PRO A 123 -16.44 10.52 26.90
C PRO A 123 -15.93 11.97 26.77
N THR A 124 -14.62 12.18 26.83
CA THR A 124 -13.95 13.48 26.74
C THR A 124 -13.19 13.68 25.43
N GLN A 125 -13.36 12.77 24.47
CA GLN A 125 -12.72 12.79 23.13
C GLN A 125 -11.19 12.84 23.17
N ASP A 126 -10.59 12.34 24.24
CA ASP A 126 -9.15 12.17 24.41
C ASP A 126 -8.84 10.70 24.74
N ASN A 127 -7.69 10.44 25.34
CA ASN A 127 -7.26 9.09 25.71
C ASN A 127 -7.54 8.74 27.19
N TRP A 128 -8.48 9.44 27.81
CA TRP A 128 -8.87 9.22 29.21
C TRP A 128 -10.26 8.60 29.28
N PHE A 129 -10.39 7.56 30.09
CA PHE A 129 -11.60 6.74 30.19
C PHE A 129 -12.04 6.63 31.63
N ASP A 130 -13.35 6.52 31.85
CA ASP A 130 -13.91 6.40 33.19
C ASP A 130 -13.48 5.10 33.86
N ASP A 131 -13.27 5.16 35.17
CA ASP A 131 -12.99 4.00 36.02
C ASP A 131 -14.01 2.87 35.77
N GLY A 132 -13.49 1.65 35.59
CA GLY A 132 -14.28 0.45 35.29
C GLY A 132 -14.68 0.26 33.81
N THR A 133 -14.34 1.20 32.92
CA THR A 133 -14.66 1.05 31.49
C THR A 133 -13.82 -0.05 30.84
N LEU A 134 -14.43 -0.89 30.01
CA LEU A 134 -13.72 -1.83 29.14
C LEU A 134 -13.46 -1.17 27.77
N VAL A 135 -12.19 -1.02 27.39
CA VAL A 135 -11.76 -0.34 26.16
C VAL A 135 -10.94 -1.26 25.29
N SER A 136 -11.39 -1.47 24.06
CA SER A 136 -10.60 -2.13 23.00
C SER A 136 -9.94 -1.08 22.10
N ILE A 137 -8.79 -1.44 21.52
CA ILE A 137 -8.09 -0.62 20.53
C ILE A 137 -8.25 -1.30 19.17
N ASN A 138 -8.81 -0.59 18.20
CA ASN A 138 -8.85 -1.03 16.80
C ASN A 138 -7.71 -0.36 16.02
N VAL A 139 -6.91 -1.16 15.31
CA VAL A 139 -5.76 -0.70 14.52
C VAL A 139 -5.80 -1.25 13.11
N SER A 140 -5.30 -0.48 12.15
CA SER A 140 -5.01 -1.00 10.81
C SER A 140 -3.80 -1.93 10.86
N LYS A 141 -3.91 -3.15 10.32
CA LYS A 141 -2.80 -4.11 10.31
C LYS A 141 -1.65 -3.65 9.41
N ILE A 142 -1.97 -2.95 8.32
CA ILE A 142 -0.98 -2.49 7.34
C ILE A 142 -1.04 -0.96 7.26
N THR A 143 0.13 -0.33 7.39
CA THR A 143 0.31 1.11 7.15
C THR A 143 1.35 1.31 6.04
N GLU A 144 0.96 1.99 4.98
CA GLU A 144 1.88 2.33 3.89
C GLU A 144 2.68 3.59 4.27
N ILE A 145 4.00 3.44 4.39
CA ILE A 145 4.92 4.51 4.79
C ILE A 145 5.38 5.29 3.56
N GLU A 146 5.76 4.56 2.51
CA GLU A 146 6.06 5.12 1.20
C GLU A 146 5.30 4.34 0.15
N LYS A 147 4.48 5.07 -0.62
CA LYS A 147 3.58 4.49 -1.61
C LYS A 147 4.31 3.54 -2.56
N ASN A 148 3.82 2.30 -2.63
CA ASN A 148 4.33 1.19 -3.44
C ASN A 148 5.80 0.83 -3.18
N LYS A 149 6.36 1.18 -2.01
CA LYS A 149 7.77 0.92 -1.69
C LYS A 149 7.99 0.36 -0.30
N VAL A 150 7.39 1.00 0.71
CA VAL A 150 7.60 0.67 2.12
C VAL A 150 6.27 0.62 2.83
N ARG A 151 6.00 -0.47 3.54
CA ARG A 151 4.85 -0.58 4.44
C ARG A 151 5.26 -1.26 5.74
N GLN A 152 4.57 -0.93 6.81
CA GLN A 152 4.67 -1.60 8.09
C GLN A 152 3.45 -2.48 8.30
N GLU A 153 3.70 -3.65 8.87
CA GLU A 153 2.66 -4.60 9.25
C GLU A 153 2.73 -4.82 10.76
N ILE A 154 1.61 -4.65 11.45
CA ILE A 154 1.50 -4.91 12.88
C ILE A 154 1.51 -6.43 13.09
N THR A 155 2.48 -6.91 13.87
CA THR A 155 2.74 -8.34 14.10
C THR A 155 2.38 -8.80 15.50
N GLY A 156 2.19 -7.86 16.43
CA GLY A 156 1.87 -8.18 17.82
C GLY A 156 1.59 -6.94 18.65
N TRP A 157 1.31 -7.14 19.92
CA TRP A 157 1.08 -6.07 20.89
C TRP A 157 1.40 -6.53 22.31
N SER A 158 1.52 -5.57 23.23
CA SER A 158 1.67 -5.81 24.67
C SER A 158 0.79 -4.88 25.48
N LEU A 159 0.45 -5.34 26.69
CA LEU A 159 -0.22 -4.57 27.72
C LEU A 159 0.77 -4.33 28.85
N ASP A 160 1.03 -3.06 29.14
CA ASP A 160 1.95 -2.58 30.18
C ASP A 160 3.37 -3.17 30.08
N LYS A 161 3.75 -3.63 28.88
CA LYS A 161 5.00 -4.35 28.60
C LYS A 161 5.20 -5.59 29.47
N SER A 162 4.12 -6.13 30.03
CA SER A 162 4.13 -7.29 30.91
C SER A 162 3.84 -8.58 30.16
N GLU A 163 2.89 -8.53 29.22
CA GLU A 163 2.44 -9.65 28.41
C GLU A 163 2.56 -9.30 26.92
N PHE A 164 2.97 -10.25 26.09
CA PHE A 164 3.25 -10.06 24.67
C PHE A 164 2.47 -11.07 23.85
N TRP A 165 1.68 -10.57 22.89
CA TRP A 165 0.86 -11.40 22.01
C TRP A 165 1.22 -11.16 20.55
N ASN A 166 1.28 -12.24 19.79
CA ASN A 166 1.35 -12.16 18.34
C ASN A 166 -0.06 -11.96 17.77
N ILE A 167 -0.15 -11.20 16.70
CA ILE A 167 -1.37 -11.03 15.91
C ILE A 167 -1.27 -12.00 14.74
N GLU A 168 -2.29 -12.84 14.58
CA GLU A 168 -2.34 -13.78 13.49
C GLU A 168 -2.44 -13.05 12.14
N SER A 169 -1.71 -13.57 11.17
CA SER A 169 -1.83 -13.17 9.77
C SER A 169 -3.13 -13.78 9.24
N ASP A 170 -4.14 -12.94 9.12
CA ASP A 170 -5.39 -13.25 8.45
C ASP A 170 -5.60 -12.20 7.32
N ASP A 171 -6.59 -12.42 6.45
CA ASP A 171 -6.91 -11.48 5.37
C ASP A 171 -7.63 -10.20 5.85
N SER A 172 -7.77 -9.99 7.18
CA SER A 172 -8.46 -8.83 7.73
C SER A 172 -7.58 -7.58 7.63
N PRO A 173 -8.16 -6.43 7.25
CA PRO A 173 -7.41 -5.18 7.16
C PRO A 173 -7.07 -4.56 8.53
N SER A 174 -7.72 -5.00 9.60
CA SER A 174 -7.59 -4.44 10.95
C SER A 174 -7.55 -5.53 12.02
N PHE A 175 -7.09 -5.13 13.20
CA PHE A 175 -7.07 -5.93 14.42
C PHE A 175 -7.72 -5.14 15.55
N THR A 176 -8.48 -5.82 16.40
CA THR A 176 -9.05 -5.24 17.62
C THR A 176 -8.52 -6.01 18.82
N THR A 177 -7.95 -5.31 19.80
CA THR A 177 -7.47 -5.94 21.03
C THR A 177 -8.63 -6.52 21.85
N PRO A 178 -8.37 -7.55 22.68
CA PRO A 178 -9.21 -7.83 23.84
C PRO A 178 -9.47 -6.54 24.65
N PRO A 179 -10.64 -6.41 25.31
CA PRO A 179 -10.95 -5.22 26.10
C PRO A 179 -10.00 -5.07 27.29
N VAL A 180 -9.46 -3.87 27.47
CA VAL A 180 -8.64 -3.46 28.61
C VAL A 180 -9.55 -2.82 29.65
N LEU A 181 -9.49 -3.28 30.90
CA LEU A 181 -10.23 -2.68 32.01
C LEU A 181 -9.50 -1.43 32.48
N MET A 182 -10.18 -0.29 32.45
CA MET A 182 -9.63 0.99 32.89
C MET A 182 -9.86 1.17 34.38
N ASN A 183 -8.97 0.62 35.20
CA ASN A 183 -8.94 0.82 36.65
C ASN A 183 -7.63 1.47 37.14
N GLU A 184 -6.68 1.65 36.24
CA GLU A 184 -5.42 2.36 36.41
C GLU A 184 -4.91 2.85 35.05
N TYR A 185 -3.74 3.51 35.05
CA TYR A 185 -3.05 3.85 33.82
C TYR A 185 -2.61 2.58 33.07
N HIS A 186 -2.87 2.54 31.76
CA HIS A 186 -2.41 1.46 30.90
C HIS A 186 -1.64 1.97 29.68
N LEU A 187 -0.66 1.17 29.25
CA LEU A 187 0.11 1.33 28.02
C LEU A 187 -0.12 0.11 27.12
N VAL A 188 -0.67 0.36 25.94
CA VAL A 188 -0.75 -0.64 24.86
C VAL A 188 0.31 -0.32 23.81
N ASP A 189 1.28 -1.22 23.63
CA ASP A 189 2.38 -1.05 22.69
C ASP A 189 2.27 -2.06 21.55
N PHE A 190 2.16 -1.58 20.32
CA PHE A 190 2.09 -2.43 19.13
C PHE A 190 3.46 -2.68 18.52
N PHE A 191 3.73 -3.93 18.14
CA PHE A 191 4.94 -4.31 17.43
C PHE A 191 4.65 -4.38 15.94
N SER A 192 5.59 -3.88 15.13
CA SER A 192 5.48 -3.92 13.67
C SER A 192 6.75 -4.45 13.02
N SER A 193 6.57 -5.02 11.83
CA SER A 193 7.63 -5.43 10.92
C SER A 193 7.58 -4.59 9.65
N THR A 194 8.72 -4.07 9.22
CA THR A 194 8.83 -3.40 7.93
C THR A 194 8.87 -4.42 6.80
N THR A 195 8.12 -4.15 5.73
CA THR A 195 8.19 -4.89 4.47
C THR A 195 8.45 -3.94 3.31
N TYR A 196 9.24 -4.42 2.35
CA TYR A 196 9.66 -3.67 1.17
C TYR A 196 9.05 -4.26 -0.09
N LYS A 197 8.77 -3.39 -1.06
CA LYS A 197 8.30 -3.81 -2.38
C LYS A 197 9.50 -4.25 -3.23
N LEU A 198 9.43 -5.49 -3.72
CA LEU A 198 10.25 -5.98 -4.81
C LEU A 198 9.43 -5.91 -6.10
N ASN A 199 9.98 -5.24 -7.10
CA ASN A 199 9.39 -5.15 -8.43
C ASN A 199 10.33 -5.78 -9.47
N VAL A 200 9.93 -6.89 -10.06
CA VAL A 200 10.67 -7.58 -11.12
C VAL A 200 10.01 -7.27 -12.46
N ILE A 201 10.77 -6.66 -13.37
CA ILE A 201 10.26 -6.19 -14.67
C ILE A 201 11.04 -6.80 -15.83
N SER A 202 10.42 -6.86 -17.01
CA SER A 202 11.06 -7.23 -18.28
C SER A 202 10.28 -6.60 -19.43
N ASP A 203 10.97 -6.26 -20.52
CA ASP A 203 10.34 -5.60 -21.68
C ASP A 203 9.51 -6.57 -22.55
N ILE A 204 9.92 -7.84 -22.64
CA ILE A 204 9.35 -8.82 -23.58
C ILE A 204 9.11 -10.22 -22.99
N GLY A 205 9.29 -10.39 -21.68
CA GLY A 205 9.11 -11.66 -20.97
C GLY A 205 8.24 -11.53 -19.71
N ALA A 206 7.68 -12.64 -19.25
CA ALA A 206 6.91 -12.67 -18.01
C ALA A 206 7.85 -12.83 -16.81
N THR A 207 7.66 -12.04 -15.76
CA THR A 207 8.49 -12.10 -14.55
C THR A 207 7.76 -12.73 -13.38
N VAL A 208 8.53 -13.35 -12.48
CA VAL A 208 8.05 -13.92 -11.22
C VAL A 208 8.87 -13.41 -10.04
N GLY A 209 8.25 -13.32 -8.87
CA GLY A 209 8.90 -12.87 -7.63
C GLY A 209 8.64 -11.42 -7.24
N SER A 210 7.85 -10.66 -8.00
CA SER A 210 7.35 -9.34 -7.57
C SER A 210 6.42 -9.49 -6.37
N GLY A 211 6.56 -8.64 -5.35
CA GLY A 211 5.80 -8.80 -4.11
C GLY A 211 6.21 -7.86 -3.00
N TRP A 212 5.61 -8.09 -1.82
CA TRP A 212 6.01 -7.42 -0.58
C TRP A 212 6.72 -8.44 0.30
N TYR A 213 7.91 -8.09 0.78
CA TYR A 213 8.78 -9.01 1.51
C TYR A 213 9.32 -8.36 2.77
N LYS A 214 9.48 -9.16 3.83
CA LYS A 214 10.11 -8.70 5.08
C LYS A 214 11.57 -8.34 4.82
N GLN A 215 12.09 -7.37 5.57
CA GLN A 215 13.52 -7.07 5.54
C GLN A 215 14.34 -8.29 5.95
N GLY A 216 15.48 -8.51 5.29
CA GLY A 216 16.44 -9.57 5.58
C GLY A 216 16.14 -10.91 4.92
N VAL A 217 15.11 -11.02 4.09
CA VAL A 217 14.81 -12.25 3.35
C VAL A 217 15.47 -12.22 1.96
N THR A 218 15.87 -13.40 1.47
CA THR A 218 16.31 -13.59 0.09
C THR A 218 15.17 -14.17 -0.73
N VAL A 219 14.81 -13.50 -1.82
CA VAL A 219 13.69 -13.88 -2.71
C VAL A 219 14.23 -14.42 -4.02
N PRO A 220 13.84 -15.64 -4.45
CA PRO A 220 14.12 -16.12 -5.79
C PRO A 220 13.21 -15.40 -6.80
N ILE A 221 13.83 -14.85 -7.83
CA ILE A 221 13.14 -14.20 -8.96
C ILE A 221 13.46 -14.92 -10.25
N GLY A 222 12.62 -14.73 -11.26
CA GLY A 222 12.83 -15.36 -12.56
C GLY A 222 12.15 -14.63 -13.69
N VAL A 223 12.60 -14.95 -14.89
CA VAL A 223 11.98 -14.49 -16.14
C VAL A 223 11.76 -15.66 -17.09
N ASP A 224 10.54 -15.76 -17.60
CA ASP A 224 10.25 -16.58 -18.75
C ASP A 224 10.50 -15.74 -20.01
N ALA A 225 11.58 -16.08 -20.73
CA ALA A 225 12.00 -15.35 -21.91
C ALA A 225 10.98 -15.51 -23.06
N GLY A 226 10.26 -16.63 -23.13
CA GLY A 226 9.34 -16.92 -24.23
C GLY A 226 9.99 -16.87 -25.63
N GLY A 227 9.14 -16.85 -26.65
CA GLY A 227 9.54 -16.68 -28.04
C GLY A 227 8.35 -16.36 -28.94
N ASP A 228 8.60 -15.67 -30.04
CA ASP A 228 7.60 -15.35 -31.06
C ASP A 228 7.88 -16.17 -32.33
N GLY A 229 7.22 -17.32 -32.44
CA GLY A 229 7.39 -18.26 -33.54
C GLY A 229 8.83 -18.77 -33.68
N LEU A 230 9.54 -18.31 -34.71
CA LEU A 230 10.92 -18.70 -35.02
C LEU A 230 11.97 -17.75 -34.40
N VAL A 231 11.55 -16.71 -33.70
CA VAL A 231 12.45 -15.80 -32.96
C VAL A 231 12.35 -16.13 -31.48
N LEU A 232 13.41 -16.72 -30.93
CA LEU A 232 13.48 -17.00 -29.50
C LEU A 232 13.99 -15.79 -28.76
N ASN A 233 13.64 -15.62 -27.50
CA ASN A 233 14.31 -14.64 -26.64
C ASN A 233 15.36 -15.36 -25.77
N THR A 234 16.48 -14.70 -25.50
CA THR A 234 17.53 -15.22 -24.64
C THR A 234 17.89 -14.15 -23.62
N LEU A 235 18.03 -14.54 -22.35
CA LEU A 235 18.47 -13.60 -21.32
C LEU A 235 19.91 -13.16 -21.59
N SER A 236 20.12 -11.85 -21.71
CA SER A 236 21.45 -11.24 -21.80
C SER A 236 21.99 -10.82 -20.43
N GLY A 237 21.10 -10.59 -19.46
CA GLY A 237 21.47 -10.42 -18.05
C GLY A 237 20.36 -9.80 -17.20
N TRP A 238 20.66 -9.59 -15.93
CA TRP A 238 19.81 -8.85 -14.99
C TRP A 238 20.41 -7.48 -14.70
N ASP A 239 19.56 -6.47 -14.54
CA ASP A 239 19.92 -5.13 -14.07
C ASP A 239 19.48 -4.98 -12.61
N GLY A 240 20.46 -4.71 -11.74
CA GLY A 240 20.30 -4.72 -10.28
C GLY A 240 21.49 -5.40 -9.60
N ASP A 241 21.65 -5.17 -8.30
CA ASP A 241 22.65 -5.87 -7.48
C ASP A 241 22.12 -7.25 -7.10
N VAL A 242 22.27 -8.21 -8.02
CA VAL A 242 21.70 -9.55 -7.90
C VAL A 242 22.68 -10.61 -8.39
N GLU A 243 22.75 -11.73 -7.67
CA GLU A 243 23.44 -12.94 -8.14
C GLU A 243 22.45 -13.76 -8.99
N TYR A 244 22.85 -14.14 -10.21
CA TYR A 244 21.97 -14.84 -11.15
C TYR A 244 22.62 -16.05 -11.82
N ASP A 245 21.78 -17.03 -12.14
CA ASP A 245 22.11 -18.22 -12.92
C ASP A 245 21.04 -18.41 -14.00
N GLY A 246 21.41 -18.08 -15.24
CA GLY A 246 20.50 -18.03 -16.37
C GLY A 246 19.24 -17.22 -16.06
N ASN A 247 18.07 -17.79 -16.32
CA ASN A 247 16.76 -17.16 -16.19
C ASN A 247 16.29 -16.90 -14.74
N THR A 248 17.12 -17.19 -13.74
CA THR A 248 16.78 -17.00 -12.32
C THR A 248 17.83 -16.16 -11.60
N ALA A 249 17.41 -15.43 -10.58
CA ALA A 249 18.30 -14.66 -9.71
C ALA A 249 17.81 -14.67 -8.25
N GLN A 250 18.68 -14.29 -7.32
CA GLN A 250 18.34 -14.11 -5.92
C GLN A 250 18.51 -12.66 -5.52
N VAL A 251 17.52 -12.12 -4.79
CA VAL A 251 17.53 -10.74 -4.32
C VAL A 251 17.44 -10.72 -2.80
N PHE A 252 18.43 -10.13 -2.13
CA PHE A 252 18.35 -9.86 -0.70
C PHE A 252 17.56 -8.57 -0.46
N ILE A 253 16.56 -8.62 0.43
CA ILE A 253 15.66 -7.50 0.67
C ILE A 253 16.15 -6.69 1.88
N ASP A 254 16.91 -5.62 1.64
CA ASP A 254 17.29 -4.63 2.66
C ASP A 254 16.58 -3.27 2.49
N GLY A 255 15.90 -3.08 1.34
CA GLY A 255 15.14 -1.89 0.99
C GLY A 255 14.21 -2.14 -0.21
N PRO A 256 13.47 -1.10 -0.67
CA PRO A 256 12.65 -1.21 -1.87
C PRO A 256 13.55 -1.35 -3.10
N VAL A 257 13.31 -2.38 -3.91
CA VAL A 257 14.21 -2.75 -5.01
C VAL A 257 13.42 -3.06 -6.28
N THR A 258 13.95 -2.61 -7.41
CA THR A 258 13.45 -2.95 -8.74
C THR A 258 14.56 -3.65 -9.51
N VAL A 259 14.26 -4.84 -10.04
CA VAL A 259 15.20 -5.64 -10.81
C VAL A 259 14.63 -5.84 -12.22
N SER A 260 15.47 -5.63 -13.25
CA SER A 260 15.04 -5.74 -14.65
C SER A 260 15.74 -6.89 -15.38
N ALA A 261 14.97 -7.79 -15.98
CA ALA A 261 15.50 -8.83 -16.87
C ALA A 261 15.68 -8.29 -18.29
N LYS A 262 16.93 -8.28 -18.78
CA LYS A 262 17.28 -7.89 -20.15
C LYS A 262 17.26 -9.12 -21.05
N LEU A 263 16.32 -9.13 -21.98
CA LEU A 263 16.15 -10.21 -22.97
C LEU A 263 16.54 -9.71 -24.36
N GLU A 264 17.26 -10.54 -25.11
CA GLU A 264 17.65 -10.29 -26.49
C GLU A 264 16.95 -11.26 -27.45
N LYS A 265 16.61 -10.76 -28.65
CA LYS A 265 16.01 -11.58 -29.71
C LYS A 265 17.09 -12.44 -30.39
N ASN A 266 16.86 -13.74 -30.40
CA ASN A 266 17.69 -14.74 -31.04
C ASN A 266 17.03 -15.24 -32.34
N TYR A 267 17.61 -14.81 -33.47
CA TYR A 267 17.12 -15.13 -34.82
C TYR A 267 17.72 -16.43 -35.40
N SER A 268 18.46 -17.21 -34.62
CA SER A 268 19.19 -18.38 -35.13
C SER A 268 18.28 -19.40 -35.83
N LEU A 269 17.08 -19.65 -35.28
CA LEU A 269 16.10 -20.54 -35.90
C LEU A 269 15.51 -19.95 -37.18
N LEU A 270 15.12 -18.68 -37.17
CA LEU A 270 14.63 -17.98 -38.36
C LEU A 270 15.65 -18.01 -39.51
N ILE A 271 16.93 -17.72 -39.20
CA ILE A 271 18.03 -17.78 -40.16
C ILE A 271 18.19 -19.21 -40.67
N GLY A 272 18.10 -20.22 -39.81
CA GLY A 272 18.15 -21.62 -40.20
C GLY A 272 17.04 -22.00 -41.20
N VAL A 273 15.79 -21.60 -40.92
CA VAL A 273 14.64 -21.93 -41.77
C VAL A 273 14.67 -21.21 -43.12
N ILE A 274 15.20 -19.98 -43.19
CA ILE A 274 15.24 -19.21 -44.45
C ILE A 274 16.52 -19.52 -45.25
N VAL A 275 17.69 -19.45 -44.61
CA VAL A 275 18.98 -19.49 -45.30
C VAL A 275 19.35 -20.92 -45.72
N VAL A 276 19.03 -21.94 -44.93
CA VAL A 276 19.42 -23.33 -45.24
C VAL A 276 18.69 -23.85 -46.49
N PRO A 277 17.36 -23.67 -46.67
CA PRO A 277 16.68 -24.06 -47.91
C PRO A 277 17.16 -23.30 -49.14
N LEU A 278 17.47 -22.00 -49.01
CA LEU A 278 18.03 -21.21 -50.11
C LEU A 278 19.41 -21.72 -50.53
N LEU A 279 20.29 -22.08 -49.58
CA LEU A 279 21.59 -22.67 -49.88
C LEU A 279 21.47 -24.06 -50.54
N ILE A 280 20.55 -24.90 -50.06
CA ILE A 280 20.29 -26.22 -50.65
C ILE A 280 19.71 -26.07 -52.07
N GLY A 281 18.71 -25.21 -52.26
CA GLY A 281 18.10 -24.93 -53.55
C GLY A 281 19.12 -24.38 -54.56
N GLY A 282 19.94 -23.40 -54.14
CA GLY A 282 21.02 -22.86 -54.96
C GLY A 282 22.07 -23.90 -55.33
N PHE A 283 22.45 -24.78 -54.40
CA PHE A 283 23.37 -25.89 -54.67
C PHE A 283 22.79 -26.90 -55.69
N VAL A 284 21.50 -27.24 -55.58
CA VAL A 284 20.81 -28.13 -56.51
C VAL A 284 20.71 -27.52 -57.91
N VAL A 285 20.37 -26.24 -58.02
CA VAL A 285 20.31 -25.50 -59.30
C VAL A 285 21.70 -25.42 -59.94
N ALA A 286 22.74 -25.07 -59.17
CA ALA A 286 24.12 -25.04 -59.67
C ALA A 286 24.61 -26.43 -60.13
N LYS A 287 24.19 -27.50 -59.47
CA LYS A 287 24.50 -28.89 -59.87
C LYS A 287 23.74 -29.30 -61.13
N LYS A 288 22.51 -28.81 -61.34
CA LYS A 288 21.75 -28.99 -62.60
C LYS A 288 22.38 -28.22 -63.76
N PHE A 289 22.82 -26.98 -63.55
CA PHE A 289 23.47 -26.17 -64.60
C PHE A 289 24.84 -26.74 -65.06
N LYS A 290 25.52 -27.54 -64.24
CA LYS A 290 26.73 -28.27 -64.66
C LYS A 290 26.43 -29.56 -65.46
N ARG A 291 25.16 -29.92 -65.68
CA ARG A 291 24.75 -31.19 -66.30
C ARG A 291 23.77 -30.99 -67.46
N THR A 292 24.16 -30.25 -68.49
CA THR A 292 23.46 -30.31 -69.78
C THR A 292 24.46 -30.31 -70.94
N PRO A 293 24.58 -31.40 -71.72
CA PRO A 293 25.07 -31.36 -73.08
C PRO A 293 23.91 -30.97 -74.04
N VAL A 294 24.25 -30.27 -75.12
CA VAL A 294 23.33 -29.75 -76.14
C VAL A 294 22.61 -30.88 -76.90
N PRO A 295 21.28 -30.80 -77.17
CA PRO A 295 20.65 -31.65 -78.18
C PRO A 295 19.95 -30.86 -79.31
N VAL A 296 20.04 -31.50 -80.48
CA VAL A 296 19.60 -31.12 -81.83
C VAL A 296 18.08 -31.30 -82.02
N GLU A 297 17.44 -30.40 -82.79
CA GLU A 297 16.03 -30.46 -83.20
C GLU A 297 15.73 -31.54 -84.25
N LYS A 298 14.54 -32.18 -84.19
CA LYS A 298 13.55 -32.37 -85.29
C LYS A 298 12.33 -33.24 -84.90
N PRO A 299 11.20 -33.27 -85.67
CA PRO A 299 9.90 -32.87 -85.12
C PRO A 299 8.72 -33.87 -85.28
N VAL A 300 7.62 -33.53 -84.59
CA VAL A 300 6.17 -33.78 -84.83
C VAL A 300 5.68 -35.20 -85.16
N GLU A 301 4.78 -35.74 -84.33
CA GLU A 301 3.48 -36.26 -84.81
C GLU A 301 2.40 -36.32 -83.72
N LYS A 302 1.15 -36.33 -84.19
CA LYS A 302 -0.09 -35.88 -83.56
C LYS A 302 -1.02 -37.08 -83.41
N ILE A 303 -1.53 -37.39 -82.22
CA ILE A 303 -2.73 -38.25 -82.08
C ILE A 303 -3.66 -37.65 -81.03
N VAL A 304 -4.87 -37.38 -81.49
CA VAL A 304 -6.05 -36.95 -80.75
C VAL A 304 -6.78 -38.21 -80.29
N GLU A 305 -7.18 -38.28 -79.02
CA GLU A 305 -8.37 -39.04 -78.64
C GLU A 305 -9.01 -38.45 -77.39
N ARG A 306 -10.33 -38.61 -77.32
CA ARG A 306 -11.31 -37.72 -76.68
C ARG A 306 -12.30 -38.60 -75.89
N ILE A 307 -12.92 -38.01 -74.84
CA ILE A 307 -14.17 -38.41 -74.14
C ILE A 307 -13.96 -39.64 -73.17
N ILE A 308 -14.44 -39.74 -71.92
CA ILE A 308 -15.76 -39.46 -71.32
C ILE A 308 -15.70 -39.17 -69.79
N GLU A 309 -16.66 -38.34 -69.40
CA GLU A 309 -17.05 -37.72 -68.12
C GLU A 309 -17.30 -38.63 -66.90
N ARG A 310 -17.07 -38.07 -65.70
CA ARG A 310 -18.13 -37.82 -64.70
C ARG A 310 -17.69 -36.83 -63.59
N PRO A 311 -18.59 -36.00 -63.03
CA PRO A 311 -18.25 -34.82 -62.22
C PRO A 311 -18.44 -35.03 -60.71
N VAL A 312 -17.71 -34.30 -59.88
CA VAL A 312 -18.15 -33.89 -58.53
C VAL A 312 -17.66 -32.47 -58.27
N GLU A 313 -18.63 -31.57 -58.14
CA GLU A 313 -18.52 -30.16 -57.85
C GLU A 313 -18.18 -29.94 -56.36
N LYS A 314 -17.20 -29.07 -56.06
CA LYS A 314 -16.91 -28.56 -54.72
C LYS A 314 -16.53 -27.08 -54.87
N PRO A 315 -17.10 -26.15 -54.08
CA PRO A 315 -17.02 -24.72 -54.38
C PRO A 315 -15.60 -24.18 -54.16
N GLU A 316 -15.07 -23.47 -55.16
CA GLU A 316 -13.80 -22.74 -55.07
C GLU A 316 -13.99 -21.44 -54.26
N PRO A 317 -13.14 -21.13 -53.26
CA PRO A 317 -13.01 -19.79 -52.75
C PRO A 317 -12.30 -18.92 -53.79
N VAL A 318 -12.89 -17.76 -54.11
CA VAL A 318 -12.34 -16.79 -55.06
C VAL A 318 -11.00 -16.26 -54.53
N TYR A 319 -9.90 -16.81 -55.04
CA TYR A 319 -8.58 -16.21 -54.92
C TYR A 319 -8.44 -15.14 -56.01
N SER A 320 -8.15 -13.91 -55.59
CA SER A 320 -7.83 -12.81 -56.48
C SER A 320 -6.37 -12.97 -56.92
N ASP A 321 -6.12 -13.14 -58.23
CA ASP A 321 -4.78 -13.23 -58.85
C ASP A 321 -3.85 -12.04 -58.49
N LYS A 322 -4.42 -10.97 -57.91
CA LYS A 322 -3.70 -9.77 -57.50
C LYS A 322 -3.06 -9.85 -56.10
N TYR A 323 -3.42 -10.85 -55.29
CA TYR A 323 -2.91 -10.99 -53.92
C TYR A 323 -1.43 -11.38 -53.88
N ASP A 324 -1.01 -12.27 -54.77
CA ASP A 324 0.37 -12.75 -54.83
C ASP A 324 1.34 -11.67 -55.34
N GLU A 325 0.88 -10.79 -56.24
CA GLU A 325 1.65 -9.63 -56.71
C GLU A 325 1.81 -8.58 -55.61
N GLU A 326 0.74 -8.25 -54.89
CA GLU A 326 0.79 -7.29 -53.78
C GLU A 326 1.67 -7.80 -52.63
N LEU A 327 1.57 -9.09 -52.30
CA LEU A 327 2.41 -9.72 -51.27
C LEU A 327 3.88 -9.78 -51.69
N SER A 328 4.16 -10.13 -52.95
CA SER A 328 5.53 -10.13 -53.50
C SER A 328 6.14 -8.74 -53.50
N SER A 329 5.37 -7.72 -53.90
CA SER A 329 5.81 -6.32 -53.88
C SER A 329 6.11 -5.85 -52.45
N TYR A 330 5.21 -6.12 -51.50
CA TYR A 330 5.39 -5.75 -50.10
C TYR A 330 6.62 -6.41 -49.48
N LEU A 331 6.80 -7.71 -49.71
CA LEU A 331 7.96 -8.46 -49.21
C LEU A 331 9.27 -7.99 -49.85
N SER A 332 9.27 -7.70 -51.15
CA SER A 332 10.43 -7.13 -51.86
C SER A 332 10.87 -5.79 -51.27
N GLU A 333 9.91 -4.93 -50.96
CA GLU A 333 10.18 -3.62 -50.36
C GLU A 333 10.73 -3.75 -48.94
N GLN A 334 10.13 -4.61 -48.10
CA GLN A 334 10.62 -4.91 -46.75
C GLN A 334 12.05 -5.51 -46.75
N ILE A 335 12.34 -6.39 -47.71
CA ILE A 335 13.67 -7.00 -47.87
C ILE A 335 14.71 -5.94 -48.23
N LYS A 336 14.38 -5.00 -49.12
CA LYS A 336 15.29 -3.91 -49.49
C LYS A 336 15.60 -2.99 -48.31
N VAL A 337 14.57 -2.58 -47.56
CA VAL A 337 14.74 -1.76 -46.35
C VAL A 337 15.65 -2.46 -45.35
N LYS A 338 15.43 -3.75 -45.09
CA LYS A 338 16.26 -4.51 -44.15
C LYS A 338 17.69 -4.71 -44.64
N LEU A 339 17.88 -4.91 -45.94
CA LEU A 339 19.20 -5.04 -46.57
C LEU A 339 20.01 -3.75 -46.44
N ASP A 340 19.36 -2.60 -46.60
CA ASP A 340 19.97 -1.27 -46.43
C ASP A 340 20.36 -1.02 -44.96
N GLU A 341 19.50 -1.38 -44.00
CA GLU A 341 19.82 -1.29 -42.57
C GLU A 341 21.01 -2.17 -42.17
N MET A 342 21.08 -3.40 -42.70
CA MET A 342 22.18 -4.32 -42.46
C MET A 342 23.50 -3.82 -43.04
N HIS A 343 23.45 -3.11 -44.16
CA HIS A 343 24.62 -2.46 -44.75
C HIS A 343 25.07 -1.26 -43.92
N ALA A 344 24.13 -0.39 -43.51
CA ALA A 344 24.41 0.78 -42.68
C ALA A 344 25.01 0.40 -41.31
N SER A 345 24.59 -0.74 -40.74
CA SER A 345 25.11 -1.29 -39.48
C SER A 345 26.41 -2.08 -39.63
N LYS A 346 27.01 -2.14 -40.82
CA LYS A 346 28.22 -2.92 -41.16
C LYS A 346 28.12 -4.43 -40.89
N ILE A 347 26.91 -4.95 -40.75
CA ILE A 347 26.65 -6.39 -40.56
C ILE A 347 27.00 -7.17 -41.84
N ILE A 348 26.85 -6.53 -43.01
CA ILE A 348 27.25 -7.09 -44.30
C ILE A 348 28.27 -6.18 -45.00
N SER A 349 29.28 -6.80 -45.63
CA SER A 349 30.30 -6.07 -46.41
C SER A 349 29.72 -5.50 -47.71
N ASP A 350 30.26 -4.39 -48.19
CA ASP A 350 29.86 -3.71 -49.44
C ASP A 350 29.74 -4.66 -50.65
N SER A 351 30.71 -5.57 -50.82
CA SER A 351 30.72 -6.56 -51.92
C SER A 351 29.57 -7.57 -51.84
N LYS A 352 29.05 -7.84 -50.64
CA LYS A 352 27.95 -8.77 -50.40
C LYS A 352 26.61 -8.06 -50.51
N TYR A 353 26.52 -6.81 -50.07
CA TYR A 353 25.36 -5.94 -50.29
C TYR A 353 25.06 -5.74 -51.77
N SER A 354 26.07 -5.39 -52.59
CA SER A 354 25.86 -5.15 -54.02
C SER A 354 25.34 -6.39 -54.77
N LYS A 355 25.86 -7.58 -54.46
CA LYS A 355 25.40 -8.84 -55.08
C LYS A 355 23.97 -9.22 -54.71
N ILE A 356 23.48 -8.80 -53.55
CA ILE A 356 22.13 -9.13 -53.07
C ILE A 356 21.12 -8.09 -53.56
N LYS A 357 21.53 -6.83 -53.74
CA LYS A 357 20.68 -5.74 -54.25
C LYS A 357 20.30 -5.91 -55.73
N ASP A 358 21.16 -6.57 -56.51
CA ASP A 358 20.99 -6.77 -57.96
C ASP A 358 20.22 -8.07 -58.32
N LEU A 359 19.77 -8.82 -57.32
CA LEU A 359 18.88 -10.00 -57.44
C LEU A 359 17.42 -9.58 -57.28
#